data_AF-A0A1F7BD89-F1
#
_entry.id   AF-A0A1F7BD89-F1
#
_cell.length_a   1.000
_cell.length_b   1.000
_cell.length_c   1.000
_cell.angle_alpha   90.00
_cell.angle_beta   90.00
_cell.angle_gamma   90.00
#
_symmetry.space_group_name_H-M   'P 1'
#
loop_
_entity.id
_entity.type
_entity.pdbx_description
1 polymer ?
#
loop_
_entity_poly.entity_id
_entity_poly.type
_entity_poly.pdbx_seq_one_letter_code
_entity_poly.pdbx_strand_id
1 'polypeptide(L)'
;MTSFPKASFRTPIGRMEMVMYEDRAKEKLDEWRDKLAEMKLTARRGNFDGVAAYREMQRSFIRTIRGAEEVYEELVGAGDQTWEDAKITMEFAWEALEDAWAFWTTSPFNNRYR
;
A
#
# COMPACT_ATOMS: atom_id res chain seq x y z
N MET A 1 -1.74 10.51 36.22
CA MET A 1 -1.61 10.11 34.81
C MET A 1 -2.27 8.76 34.65
N THR A 2 -3.43 8.70 34.03
CA THR A 2 -4.12 7.45 33.70
C THR A 2 -3.36 6.76 32.58
N SER A 3 -2.55 5.76 32.94
CA SER A 3 -1.98 4.82 31.97
C SER A 3 -3.13 3.95 31.48
N PHE A 4 -3.63 4.24 30.28
CA PHE A 4 -4.52 3.30 29.60
C PHE A 4 -3.70 2.03 29.33
N PRO A 5 -4.13 0.86 29.81
CA PRO A 5 -3.44 -0.38 29.48
C PRO A 5 -3.46 -0.52 27.96
N LYS A 6 -2.28 -0.69 27.34
CA LYS A 6 -2.18 -1.12 25.94
C LYS A 6 -3.15 -2.28 25.77
N ALA A 7 -4.12 -2.12 24.86
CA ALA A 7 -5.14 -3.13 24.64
C ALA A 7 -4.43 -4.47 24.40
N SER A 8 -4.64 -5.42 25.31
CA SER A 8 -4.07 -6.75 25.13
C SER A 8 -4.86 -7.43 24.02
N PHE A 9 -4.19 -7.80 22.93
CA PHE A 9 -4.78 -8.53 21.79
C PHE A 9 -5.32 -9.93 22.18
N ARG A 10 -5.00 -10.41 23.39
CA ARG A 10 -5.67 -11.57 24.02
C ARG A 10 -7.14 -11.34 24.34
N THR A 11 -7.61 -10.09 24.30
CA THR A 11 -9.02 -9.76 24.49
C THR A 11 -9.78 -9.84 23.15
N PRO A 12 -11.07 -10.21 23.18
CA PRO A 12 -11.90 -10.22 21.96
C PRO A 12 -11.90 -8.89 21.19
N ILE A 13 -11.78 -7.76 21.91
CA ILE A 13 -11.74 -6.42 21.32
C ILE A 13 -10.44 -6.21 20.52
N GLY A 14 -9.29 -6.61 21.06
CA GLY A 14 -8.02 -6.48 20.33
C GLY A 14 -7.98 -7.37 19.08
N ARG A 15 -8.49 -8.61 19.15
CA ARG A 15 -8.61 -9.45 17.94
C ARG A 15 -9.55 -8.87 16.89
N MET A 16 -10.62 -8.18 17.30
CA MET A 16 -11.51 -7.51 16.35
C MET A 16 -10.78 -6.37 15.61
N GLU A 17 -9.96 -5.59 16.32
CA GLU A 17 -9.14 -4.54 15.67
C GLU A 17 -8.20 -5.12 14.62
N MET A 18 -7.55 -6.25 14.92
CA MET A 18 -6.65 -6.92 13.99
C MET A 18 -7.35 -7.31 12.69
N VAL A 19 -8.47 -8.03 12.81
CA VAL A 19 -9.26 -8.47 11.66
C VAL A 19 -9.78 -7.28 10.85
N MET A 20 -10.29 -6.24 11.51
CA MET A 20 -10.77 -5.04 10.81
C MET A 20 -9.66 -4.28 10.08
N TYR A 21 -8.44 -4.33 10.59
CA TYR A 21 -7.30 -3.75 9.89
C TYR A 21 -6.86 -4.62 8.72
N GLU A 22 -6.79 -5.95 8.91
CA GLU A 22 -6.45 -6.90 7.84
C GLU A 22 -7.39 -6.79 6.64
N ASP A 23 -8.71 -6.70 6.90
CA ASP A 23 -9.70 -6.52 5.83
C ASP A 23 -9.48 -5.22 5.06
N ARG A 24 -9.26 -4.10 5.78
CA ARG A 24 -8.99 -2.79 5.15
C ARG A 24 -7.65 -2.77 4.42
N ALA A 25 -6.62 -3.42 4.94
CA ALA A 25 -5.32 -3.51 4.30
C ALA A 25 -5.42 -4.28 2.97
N LYS A 26 -6.22 -5.36 2.94
CA LYS A 26 -6.52 -6.11 1.72
C LYS A 26 -7.26 -5.25 0.68
N GLU A 27 -8.32 -4.57 1.09
CA GLU A 27 -9.06 -3.65 0.21
C GLU A 27 -8.14 -2.58 -0.38
N LYS A 28 -7.28 -1.97 0.46
CA LYS A 28 -6.32 -0.95 0.03
C LYS A 28 -5.28 -1.52 -0.95
N LEU A 29 -4.80 -2.76 -0.76
CA LEU A 29 -3.93 -3.44 -1.74
C LEU A 29 -4.62 -3.61 -3.10
N ASP A 30 -5.88 -4.02 -3.10
CA ASP A 30 -6.66 -4.17 -4.33
C ASP A 30 -6.84 -2.82 -5.04
N GLU A 31 -7.12 -1.74 -4.30
CA GLU A 31 -7.14 -0.37 -4.86
C GLU A 31 -5.79 0.02 -5.50
N TRP A 32 -4.67 -0.33 -4.88
CA TRP A 32 -3.34 -0.03 -5.43
C TRP A 32 -3.03 -0.84 -6.69
N ARG A 33 -3.49 -2.08 -6.76
CA ARG A 33 -3.39 -2.91 -7.98
C ARG A 33 -4.19 -2.30 -9.12
N ASP A 34 -5.37 -1.77 -8.84
CA ASP A 34 -6.20 -1.07 -9.83
C ASP A 34 -5.53 0.21 -10.33
N LYS A 35 -4.96 1.02 -9.42
CA LYS A 35 -4.16 2.21 -9.80
C LYS A 35 -2.96 1.85 -10.68
N LEU A 36 -2.26 0.75 -10.39
CA LEU A 36 -1.20 0.24 -11.27
C LEU A 36 -1.74 -0.16 -12.65
N ALA A 37 -2.93 -0.76 -12.71
CA ALA A 37 -3.58 -1.09 -13.97
C ALA A 37 -3.92 0.19 -14.77
N GLU A 38 -4.38 1.25 -14.10
CA GLU A 38 -4.58 2.57 -14.70
C GLU A 38 -3.27 3.13 -15.29
N MET A 39 -2.17 3.11 -14.52
CA MET A 39 -0.84 3.55 -15.01
C MET A 39 -0.44 2.81 -16.28
N LYS A 40 -0.63 1.47 -16.30
CA LYS A 40 -0.30 0.62 -17.46
C LYS A 40 -1.16 0.97 -18.67
N LEU A 41 -2.45 1.22 -18.46
CA LEU A 41 -3.37 1.60 -19.53
C LEU A 41 -2.97 2.94 -20.15
N THR A 42 -2.69 3.95 -19.32
CA THR A 42 -2.26 5.28 -19.76
C THR A 42 -0.94 5.21 -20.52
N ALA A 43 0.00 4.37 -20.08
CA ALA A 43 1.26 4.18 -20.80
C ALA A 43 1.10 3.54 -22.16
N ARG A 44 0.20 2.55 -22.29
CA ARG A 44 -0.14 1.98 -23.59
C ARG A 44 -0.77 3.01 -24.52
N ARG A 45 -1.69 3.84 -24.01
CA ARG A 45 -2.34 4.92 -24.79
C ARG A 45 -1.32 5.97 -25.26
N GLY A 46 -0.41 6.36 -24.39
CA GLY A 46 0.61 7.37 -24.68
C GLY A 46 1.90 6.85 -25.29
N ASN A 47 1.99 5.54 -25.55
CA ASN A 47 3.20 4.85 -26.00
C ASN A 47 4.43 5.16 -25.11
N PHE A 48 4.20 5.31 -23.80
CA PHE A 48 5.24 5.63 -22.82
C PHE A 48 6.00 4.42 -22.32
N ASP A 49 5.59 3.21 -22.72
CA ASP A 49 6.28 1.98 -22.36
C ASP A 49 7.74 1.98 -22.82
N GLY A 50 8.16 2.83 -23.78
CA GLY A 50 9.55 3.03 -24.18
C GLY A 50 10.34 4.06 -23.34
N VAL A 51 9.66 4.88 -22.54
CA VAL A 51 10.25 6.02 -21.83
C VAL A 51 10.88 5.54 -20.53
N ALA A 52 12.20 5.73 -20.40
CA ALA A 52 12.97 5.29 -19.23
C ALA A 52 12.44 5.85 -17.90
N ALA A 53 12.09 7.13 -17.87
CA ALA A 53 11.55 7.78 -16.67
C ALA A 53 10.20 7.17 -16.24
N TYR A 54 9.30 6.88 -17.19
CA TYR A 54 8.04 6.19 -16.92
C TYR A 54 8.29 4.78 -16.39
N ARG A 55 9.17 4.01 -17.05
CA ARG A 55 9.51 2.65 -16.62
C ARG A 55 10.06 2.62 -15.20
N GLU A 56 10.90 3.58 -14.83
CA GLU A 56 11.44 3.62 -13.47
C GLU A 56 10.35 3.93 -12.45
N MET A 57 9.47 4.89 -12.76
CA MET A 57 8.32 5.20 -11.90
C MET A 57 7.40 3.99 -11.72
N GLN A 58 7.06 3.31 -12.81
CA GLN A 58 6.24 2.10 -12.79
C GLN A 58 6.92 0.96 -12.01
N ARG A 59 8.22 0.76 -12.20
CA ARG A 59 8.98 -0.25 -11.43
C ARG A 59 8.99 0.08 -9.94
N SER A 60 9.18 1.35 -9.59
CA SER A 60 9.12 1.79 -8.19
C SER A 60 7.76 1.48 -7.58
N PHE A 61 6.67 1.84 -8.27
CA PHE A 61 5.31 1.56 -7.83
C PHE A 61 5.05 0.06 -7.65
N ILE A 62 5.48 -0.78 -8.60
CA ILE A 62 5.37 -2.24 -8.51
C ILE A 62 6.15 -2.79 -7.31
N ARG A 63 7.37 -2.30 -7.06
CA ARG A 63 8.18 -2.73 -5.92
C ARG A 63 7.48 -2.39 -4.60
N THR A 64 6.92 -1.19 -4.49
CA THR A 64 6.23 -0.78 -3.26
C THR A 64 4.97 -1.59 -3.02
N ILE A 65 4.16 -1.88 -4.06
CA ILE A 65 2.99 -2.78 -3.92
C ILE A 65 3.42 -4.16 -3.43
N ARG A 66 4.47 -4.75 -4.03
CA ARG A 66 4.98 -6.05 -3.59
C ARG A 66 5.47 -6.05 -2.15
N GLY A 67 6.19 -5.01 -1.74
CA GLY A 67 6.61 -4.87 -0.35
C GLY A 67 5.41 -4.76 0.59
N ALA A 68 4.36 -4.03 0.22
CA ALA A 68 3.12 -3.98 0.99
C ALA A 68 2.39 -5.34 1.03
N GLU A 69 2.40 -6.12 -0.06
CA GLU A 69 1.86 -7.49 -0.09
C GLU A 69 2.63 -8.42 0.85
N GLU A 70 3.96 -8.35 0.87
CA GLU A 70 4.81 -9.12 1.78
C GLU A 70 4.52 -8.76 3.26
N VAL A 71 4.45 -7.47 3.57
CA VAL A 71 4.11 -7.00 4.94
C VAL A 71 2.68 -7.41 5.32
N TYR A 72 1.76 -7.51 4.36
CA TYR A 72 0.39 -7.95 4.62
C TYR A 72 0.35 -9.43 5.00
N GLU A 73 1.10 -10.26 4.29
CA GLU A 73 1.23 -11.68 4.62
C GLU A 73 1.84 -11.87 6.01
N GLU A 74 2.85 -11.07 6.37
CA GLU A 74 3.41 -11.04 7.72
C GLU A 74 2.37 -10.61 8.77
N LEU A 75 1.58 -9.59 8.46
CA LEU A 75 0.57 -9.05 9.37
C LEU A 75 -0.55 -10.06 9.64
N VAL A 76 -1.06 -10.75 8.62
CA VAL A 76 -2.08 -11.80 8.77
C VAL A 76 -1.55 -13.03 9.52
N GLY A 77 -0.26 -13.33 9.39
CA GLY A 77 0.41 -14.41 10.11
C GLY A 77 0.93 -14.03 11.50
N ALA A 78 0.94 -12.75 11.85
CA ALA A 78 1.56 -12.24 13.06
C ALA A 78 0.76 -12.58 14.32
N GLY A 79 1.49 -12.91 15.39
CA GLY A 79 0.92 -12.92 16.74
C GLY A 79 0.84 -11.51 17.32
N ASP A 80 0.10 -11.36 18.43
CA ASP A 80 -0.14 -10.11 19.17
C ASP A 80 1.08 -9.16 19.30
N GLN A 81 2.28 -9.73 19.44
CA GLN A 81 3.50 -8.98 19.74
C GLN A 81 4.21 -8.43 18.51
N THR A 82 4.03 -9.07 17.34
CA THR A 82 4.65 -8.66 16.07
C THR A 82 3.66 -7.93 15.17
N TRP A 83 2.36 -8.02 15.47
CA TRP A 83 1.31 -7.42 14.65
C TRP A 83 1.38 -5.90 14.60
N GLU A 84 1.63 -5.23 15.73
CA GLU A 84 1.72 -3.76 15.75
C GLU A 84 2.94 -3.25 14.95
N ASP A 85 4.06 -3.98 14.99
CA ASP A 85 5.26 -3.64 14.21
C ASP A 85 5.00 -3.83 12.71
N ALA A 86 4.31 -4.92 12.33
CA ALA A 86 3.89 -5.17 10.94
C ALA A 86 2.93 -4.09 10.46
N LYS A 87 1.97 -3.68 11.30
CA LYS A 87 1.03 -2.57 11.02
C LYS A 87 1.77 -1.26 10.78
N ILE A 88 2.72 -0.90 11.64
CA ILE A 88 3.53 0.32 11.45
C ILE A 88 4.28 0.26 10.12
N THR A 89 4.87 -0.88 9.79
CA THR A 89 5.59 -1.08 8.52
C THR A 89 4.65 -0.93 7.33
N MET A 90 3.42 -1.44 7.47
CA MET A 90 2.37 -1.30 6.47
C MET A 90 1.95 0.16 6.26
N GLU A 91 1.79 0.93 7.34
CA GLU A 91 1.47 2.37 7.24
C GLU A 91 2.54 3.14 6.46
N PHE A 92 3.83 2.84 6.67
CA PHE A 92 4.90 3.43 5.86
C PHE A 92 4.82 3.02 4.38
N ALA A 93 4.40 1.78 4.09
CA ALA A 93 4.19 1.34 2.71
C ALA A 93 3.03 2.10 2.05
N TRP A 94 1.98 2.43 2.80
CA TRP A 94 0.88 3.28 2.33
C TRP A 94 1.34 4.68 1.97
N GLU A 95 2.07 5.35 2.85
CA GLU A 95 2.61 6.69 2.58
C GLU A 95 3.46 6.69 1.30
N ALA A 96 4.32 5.69 1.14
CA ALA A 96 5.15 5.56 -0.06
C ALA A 96 4.34 5.36 -1.35
N LEU A 97 3.23 4.61 -1.29
CA LEU A 97 2.33 4.43 -2.44
C LEU A 97 1.53 5.70 -2.75
N GLU A 98 1.08 6.41 -1.71
CA GLU A 98 0.37 7.69 -1.84
C GLU A 98 1.27 8.74 -2.49
N ASP A 99 2.51 8.87 -2.04
CA ASP A 99 3.51 9.76 -2.63
C ASP A 99 3.81 9.40 -4.09
N ALA A 100 4.03 8.11 -4.38
CA ALA A 100 4.31 7.66 -5.73
C ALA A 100 3.12 7.90 -6.67
N TRP A 101 1.89 7.76 -6.18
CA TRP A 101 0.68 8.06 -6.93
C TRP A 101 0.46 9.56 -7.14
N ALA A 102 0.70 10.38 -6.12
CA ALA A 102 0.65 11.83 -6.24
C ALA A 102 1.67 12.34 -7.28
N PHE A 103 2.88 11.78 -7.27
CA PHE A 103 3.89 12.06 -8.29
C PHE A 103 3.44 11.63 -9.69
N TRP A 104 2.84 10.44 -9.84
CA TRP A 104 2.30 9.98 -11.12
C TRP A 104 1.17 10.89 -11.64
N THR A 105 0.20 11.21 -10.78
CA THR A 105 -0.98 11.97 -11.17
C THR A 105 -0.67 13.40 -11.59
N THR A 106 0.38 13.99 -11.03
CA THR A 106 0.88 15.32 -11.40
C THR A 106 1.90 15.29 -12.54
N SER A 107 2.33 14.09 -12.96
CA SER A 107 3.32 13.91 -14.01
C SER A 107 2.83 14.37 -15.38
N PRO A 108 3.70 14.95 -16.23
CA PRO A 108 3.38 15.25 -17.63
C PRO A 108 2.92 14.03 -18.43
N PHE A 109 3.30 12.82 -18.01
CA PHE A 109 2.86 11.58 -18.65
C PHE A 109 1.36 11.34 -18.46
N ASN A 110 0.81 11.63 -17.28
CA ASN A 110 -0.61 11.40 -16.99
C ASN A 110 -1.50 12.55 -17.49
N ASN A 111 -1.06 13.80 -17.31
CA ASN A 111 -1.84 14.99 -17.69
C ASN A 111 -2.15 15.09 -19.20
N ARG A 112 -1.41 14.36 -20.05
CA ARG A 112 -1.61 14.36 -21.50
C ARG A 112 -2.70 13.37 -21.97
N TYR A 113 -3.13 12.45 -21.12
CA TYR A 113 -4.03 11.34 -21.49
C TYR A 113 -5.17 11.10 -20.48
N ARG A 114 -5.41 12.10 -19.60
CA ARG A 114 -6.61 12.19 -18.76
C ARG A 114 -7.85 12.55 -19.57
#